data_AF-C1FST8-F1
#
_entry.id   AF-C1FST8-F1
#
_cell.length_a   1.000
_cell.length_b   1.000
_cell.length_c   1.000
_cell.angle_alpha   90.00
_cell.angle_beta   90.00
_cell.angle_gamma   90.00
#
_symmetry.space_group_name_H-M   'P 1'
#
loop_
_entity.id
_entity.type
_entity.pdbx_description
1 polymer ?
#
loop_
_entity_poly.entity_id
_entity_poly.type
_entity_poly.pdbx_seq_one_letter_code
_entity_poly.pdbx_strand_id
1 'polypeptide(L)' 'MTKTEFARITGIRRSTTGAYCNDTFKHISKEHLDIMCRTLNCDITDIIEYIKD' A
#
# COMPACT_ATOMS: atom_id res chain seq x y z
N MET A 1 12.08 4.59 3.23
CA MET A 1 12.14 3.37 2.39
C MET A 1 11.84 3.72 0.95
N THR A 2 12.48 3.09 -0.04
CA THR A 2 12.18 3.35 -1.47
C THR A 2 11.05 2.45 -1.97
N LYS A 3 10.35 2.83 -3.05
CA LYS A 3 9.30 2.00 -3.68
C LYS A 3 9.80 0.60 -4.06
N THR A 4 11.06 0.53 -4.54
CA THR A 4 11.72 -0.72 -4.90
C THR A 4 11.96 -1.60 -3.68
N GLU A 5 12.42 -1.03 -2.58
CA GLU A 5 12.68 -1.77 -1.36
C GLU A 5 11.38 -2.27 -0.72
N PHE A 6 10.33 -1.45 -0.73
CA PHE A 6 9.02 -1.86 -0.24
C PHE A 6 8.45 -3.04 -1.01
N ALA A 7 8.48 -3.00 -2.35
CA ALA A 7 8.03 -4.10 -3.19
C ALA A 7 8.81 -5.40 -2.93
N ARG A 8 10.12 -5.29 -2.63
CA ARG A 8 10.97 -6.43 -2.29
C ARG A 8 10.61 -7.04 -0.94
N ILE A 9 10.37 -6.21 0.07
CA ILE A 9 10.03 -6.65 1.44
C ILE A 9 8.62 -7.25 1.48
N THR A 10 7.66 -6.59 0.84
CA THR A 10 6.24 -6.99 0.89
C THR A 10 5.87 -8.10 -0.08
N GLY A 11 6.70 -8.35 -1.09
CA GLY A 11 6.35 -9.24 -2.21
C GLY A 11 5.29 -8.66 -3.16
N ILE A 12 4.79 -7.45 -2.91
CA ILE A 12 3.84 -6.76 -3.80
C ILE A 12 4.59 -6.37 -5.07
N ARG A 13 3.97 -6.63 -6.24
CA ARG A 13 4.56 -6.27 -7.53
C ARG A 13 4.93 -4.78 -7.56
N ARG A 14 6.10 -4.46 -8.15
CA ARG A 14 6.57 -3.07 -8.28
C ARG A 14 5.57 -2.16 -8.99
N SER A 15 4.87 -2.67 -10.00
CA SER A 15 3.82 -1.92 -10.71
C SER A 15 2.66 -1.55 -9.78
N THR A 16 2.20 -2.50 -8.95
CA THR A 16 1.12 -2.30 -7.98
C THR A 16 1.55 -1.34 -6.87
N THR A 17 2.76 -1.51 -6.32
CA THR A 17 3.33 -0.56 -5.35
C THR A 17 3.40 0.86 -5.93
N GLY A 18 3.83 0.98 -7.19
CA GLY A 18 3.86 2.25 -7.90
C GLY A 18 2.48 2.88 -8.04
N ALA A 19 1.46 2.09 -8.35
CA ALA A 19 0.08 2.56 -8.43
C ALA A 19 -0.45 3.06 -7.08
N TYR A 20 -0.17 2.35 -5.98
CA TYR A 20 -0.53 2.80 -4.63
C TYR A 20 0.12 4.13 -4.26
N CYS A 21 1.43 4.29 -4.52
CA CYS A 21 2.12 5.53 -4.20
C CYS A 21 1.71 6.73 -5.09
N ASN A 22 1.11 6.47 -6.25
CA ASN A 22 0.71 7.51 -7.21
C ASN A 22 -0.82 7.70 -7.22
N ASP A 23 -1.55 7.02 -6.34
CA ASP A 23 -3.01 7.06 -6.25
C ASP A 23 -3.74 6.75 -7.58
N THR A 24 -3.16 5.86 -8.39
CA THR A 24 -3.75 5.45 -9.69
C THR A 24 -4.41 4.07 -9.64
N PHE A 25 -4.51 3.48 -8.45
CA PHE A 25 -5.12 2.19 -8.23
C PHE A 25 -6.65 2.32 -8.17
N LYS A 26 -7.37 1.32 -8.68
CA LYS A 26 -8.84 1.28 -8.60
C LYS A 26 -9.38 0.48 -7.42
N HIS A 27 -8.53 -0.39 -6.87
CA HIS A 27 -8.87 -1.29 -5.78
C HIS A 27 -7.61 -1.64 -5.01
N ILE A 28 -7.78 -1.91 -3.73
CA ILE A 28 -6.75 -2.40 -2.85
C ILE A 28 -7.28 -3.65 -2.14
N SER A 29 -6.50 -4.72 -2.13
CA SER A 29 -6.91 -5.97 -1.48
C SER A 29 -6.68 -5.87 0.02
N LYS A 30 -7.51 -6.58 0.80
CA LYS A 30 -7.31 -6.72 2.25
C LYS A 30 -5.93 -7.29 2.59
N GLU A 31 -5.44 -8.24 1.80
CA GLU A 31 -4.11 -8.83 1.97
C GLU A 31 -3.00 -7.79 1.81
N HIS A 32 -3.08 -6.91 0.81
CA HIS A 32 -2.09 -5.85 0.65
C HIS A 32 -2.14 -4.86 1.81
N LEU A 33 -3.32 -4.48 2.29
CA LEU A 33 -3.44 -3.62 3.47
C LEU A 33 -2.80 -4.24 4.69
N ASP A 34 -3.08 -5.51 4.96
CA ASP A 34 -2.50 -6.23 6.08
C ASP A 34 -0.96 -6.36 5.97
N ILE A 35 -0.43 -6.61 4.76
CA ILE A 35 1.02 -6.61 4.53
C ILE A 35 1.62 -5.21 4.73
N MET A 36 0.97 -4.16 4.24
CA MET A 36 1.42 -2.77 4.41
C MET A 36 1.44 -2.38 5.89
N CYS A 37 0.35 -2.59 6.62
CA CYS A 37 0.26 -2.29 8.06
C CYS A 37 1.36 -3.02 8.84
N ARG A 38 1.58 -4.32 8.59
CA ARG A 38 2.64 -5.09 9.25
C ARG A 38 4.05 -4.63 8.88
N THR A 39 4.27 -4.26 7.62
CA THR A 39 5.60 -3.85 7.13
C THR A 39 5.98 -2.44 7.59
N LEU A 40 5.00 -1.53 7.60
CA LEU A 40 5.18 -0.14 8.02
C LEU A 40 4.98 0.07 9.52
N ASN A 41 4.48 -0.96 10.22
CA ASN A 41 4.11 -0.91 11.63
C ASN A 41 3.15 0.26 11.91
N CYS A 42 2.07 0.34 11.13
CA CYS A 42 1.07 1.39 11.18
C CYS A 42 -0.36 0.81 11.22
N ASP A 43 -1.33 1.66 11.55
CA ASP A 43 -2.76 1.29 11.51
C ASP A 43 -3.28 1.38 10.06
N ILE A 44 -4.45 0.79 9.81
CA ILE A 44 -5.13 0.88 8.51
C ILE A 44 -5.59 2.31 8.22
N THR A 45 -5.90 3.10 9.25
CA THR A 45 -6.29 4.51 9.10
C THR A 45 -5.13 5.40 8.65
N ASP A 46 -3.88 4.94 8.80
CA ASP A 46 -2.70 5.63 8.27
C ASP A 46 -2.52 5.42 6.75
N ILE A 47 -3.27 4.47 6.17
CA ILE A 47 -3.17 4.08 4.76
C ILE A 47 -4.41 4.53 3.96
N ILE A 48 -5.60 4.39 4.54
CA ILE A 48 -6.87 4.70 3.88
C ILE A 48 -7.66 5.69 4.73
N GLU A 49 -8.19 6.71 4.05
CA GLU A 49 -9.13 7.66 4.60
C GLU A 49 -10.42 7.68 3.77
N TYR A 50 -11.56 7.84 4.44
CA TYR A 50 -12.82 8.12 3.75
C TYR A 50 -12.90 9.61 3.42
N ILE A 51 -13.03 9.93 2.14
CA ILE A 51 -13.25 11.29 1.65
C ILE A 51 -14.70 11.38 1.17
N LYS A 52 -15.43 12.38 1.66
CA LYS A 52 -16.79 12.67 1.22
C LYS A 52 -16.75 13.41 -0.13
N ASP A 53 -17.59 12.98 -1.07
CA ASP A 53 -17.83 13.67 -2.36
C ASP A 53 -18.36 15.10 -2.18
#